data_AF-A0A376VFN5-F1
#
_entry.id   AF-A0A376VFN5-F1
#
_cell.length_a   1.000
_cell.length_b   1.000
_cell.length_c   1.000
_cell.angle_alpha   90.00
_cell.angle_beta   90.00
_cell.angle_gamma   90.00
#
_symmetry.space_group_name_H-M   'P 1'
#
loop_
_entity.id
_entity.type
_entity.pdbx_description
1 polymer ?
#
loop_
_entity_poly.entity_id
_entity_poly.type
_entity_poly.pdbx_seq_one_letter_code
_entity_poly.pdbx_strand_id
1 'polypeptide(L)'
;MIKAQFRNGFDAIRERDVLLYYPYHTFEHVLELLRQASFDPSVLAIKINIYRVAKDSRIIDSMIHAAHNGKKVTVVVELQARFDEEANIHWAKRLTEAGVHVIFSAPGLKIHAKLFLISRKENGELVRYAHIGTGEF
;
A
#
# COMPACT_ATOMS: atom_id res chain seq x y z
N MET A 1 25.88 6.03 -20.14
CA MET A 1 25.36 5.69 -18.80
C MET A 1 24.27 6.69 -18.44
N ILE A 2 23.00 6.27 -18.45
CA ILE A 2 21.89 7.13 -18.04
C ILE A 2 21.97 7.22 -16.51
N LYS A 3 22.37 8.38 -15.96
CA LYS A 3 22.27 8.61 -14.51
C LYS A 3 20.78 8.59 -14.15
N ALA A 4 20.38 7.71 -13.24
CA ALA A 4 19.07 7.80 -12.64
C ALA A 4 18.96 9.18 -11.95
N GLN A 5 17.98 9.98 -12.35
CA GLN A 5 17.78 11.34 -11.85
C GLN A 5 17.38 11.36 -10.36
N PHE A 6 16.80 10.27 -9.86
CA PHE A 6 16.35 10.10 -8.47
C PHE A 6 16.87 8.79 -7.89
N ARG A 7 17.16 8.77 -6.58
CA ARG A 7 17.69 7.59 -5.88
C ARG A 7 16.62 6.53 -5.59
N ASN A 8 15.38 6.94 -5.35
CA ASN A 8 14.24 6.05 -5.05
C ASN A 8 12.91 6.73 -5.45
N GLY A 9 11.79 6.00 -5.34
CA GLY A 9 10.47 6.50 -5.70
C GLY A 9 10.01 7.72 -4.87
N PHE A 10 10.39 7.80 -3.59
CA PHE A 10 10.04 8.94 -2.74
C PHE A 10 10.69 10.23 -3.21
N ASP A 11 11.95 10.18 -3.67
CA ASP A 11 12.64 11.36 -4.18
C ASP A 11 11.98 11.92 -5.45
N ALA A 12 11.50 11.03 -6.32
CA ALA A 12 10.76 11.44 -7.51
C ALA A 12 9.41 12.11 -7.16
N ILE A 13 8.66 11.55 -6.21
CA ILE A 13 7.36 12.09 -5.78
C ILE A 13 7.53 13.39 -4.98
N ARG A 14 8.60 13.51 -4.19
CA ARG A 14 8.89 14.73 -3.42
C ARG A 14 9.19 15.91 -4.34
N GLU A 15 9.85 15.67 -5.47
CA GLU A 15 10.18 16.70 -6.44
C GLU A 15 8.91 17.26 -7.11
N ARG A 16 8.01 16.38 -7.58
CA ARG A 16 6.72 16.77 -8.19
C ARG A 16 5.67 15.68 -8.02
N ASP A 17 4.41 16.11 -7.98
CA ASP A 17 3.27 15.19 -8.08
C ASP A 17 3.34 14.34 -9.35
N VAL A 18 3.05 13.04 -9.20
CA VAL A 18 3.11 12.04 -10.27
C VAL A 18 1.71 11.56 -10.61
N LEU A 19 1.32 11.73 -11.87
CA LEU A 19 0.08 11.17 -12.42
C LEU A 19 0.42 9.99 -13.34
N LEU A 20 -0.19 8.83 -13.07
CA LEU A 20 -0.12 7.64 -13.91
C LEU A 20 -1.49 7.38 -14.52
N TYR A 21 -1.53 7.14 -15.83
CA TYR A 21 -2.75 6.82 -16.56
C TYR A 21 -2.70 5.40 -17.11
N TYR A 22 -3.54 4.52 -16.59
CA TYR A 22 -3.61 3.11 -16.98
C TYR A 22 -4.62 2.90 -18.12
N PRO A 23 -4.38 1.95 -19.05
CA PRO A 23 -3.23 1.02 -19.10
C PRO A 23 -1.99 1.58 -19.85
N TYR A 24 -1.96 2.88 -20.17
CA TYR A 24 -0.84 3.50 -20.91
C TYR A 24 0.47 3.54 -20.12
N HIS A 25 0.37 3.61 -18.80
CA HIS A 25 1.50 3.48 -17.87
C HIS A 25 1.47 2.11 -17.19
N THR A 26 2.61 1.68 -16.66
CA THR A 26 2.68 0.43 -15.91
C THR A 26 2.26 0.62 -14.44
N PHE A 27 1.45 -0.30 -13.93
CA PHE A 27 1.11 -0.36 -12.50
C PHE A 27 2.30 -0.78 -11.63
N GLU A 28 3.38 -1.28 -12.25
CA GLU A 28 4.60 -1.72 -11.57
C GLU A 28 5.23 -0.60 -10.72
N HIS A 29 5.05 0.67 -11.07
CA HIS A 29 5.55 1.79 -10.26
C HIS A 29 4.92 1.85 -8.87
N VAL A 30 3.62 1.52 -8.75
CA VAL A 30 2.92 1.49 -7.45
C VAL A 30 3.41 0.31 -6.62
N LEU A 31 3.57 -0.86 -7.25
CA LEU A 31 4.05 -2.07 -6.59
C LEU A 31 5.49 -1.90 -6.10
N GLU A 32 6.34 -1.28 -6.91
CA GLU A 32 7.73 -1.00 -6.54
C GLU A 32 7.82 0.03 -5.41
N LEU A 33 6.95 1.06 -5.38
CA LEU A 33 6.91 2.01 -4.27
C LEU A 33 6.50 1.34 -2.95
N LEU A 34 5.47 0.47 -2.98
CA LEU A 34 5.03 -0.28 -1.79
C LEU A 34 6.10 -1.27 -1.33
N ARG A 35 6.79 -1.92 -2.28
CA ARG A 35 7.94 -2.79 -1.98
C ARG A 35 9.07 -2.00 -1.34
N GLN A 36 9.46 -0.85 -1.87
CA GLN A 36 10.46 0.03 -1.26
C GLN A 36 10.03 0.46 0.15
N ALA A 37 8.76 0.84 0.31
CA ALA A 37 8.21 1.24 1.60
C ALA A 37 8.27 0.12 2.64
N SER A 38 8.25 -1.16 2.22
CA SER A 38 8.26 -2.28 3.15
C SER A 38 9.59 -2.50 3.84
N PHE A 39 10.72 -2.03 3.28
CA PHE A 39 12.05 -2.23 3.86
C PHE A 39 12.87 -0.95 4.03
N ASP A 40 12.45 0.20 3.48
CA ASP A 40 13.13 1.47 3.69
C ASP A 40 13.18 1.81 5.20
N PRO A 41 14.36 1.95 5.83
CA PRO A 41 14.50 2.18 7.27
C PRO A 41 13.89 3.51 7.73
N SER A 42 13.75 4.49 6.84
CA SER A 42 13.10 5.76 7.13
C SER A 42 11.57 5.65 7.16
N VAL A 43 10.96 4.61 6.59
CA VAL A 43 9.50 4.44 6.62
C VAL A 43 9.04 3.91 7.97
N LEU A 44 8.14 4.67 8.60
CA LEU A 44 7.60 4.40 9.93
C LEU A 44 6.24 3.68 9.88
N ALA A 45 5.39 4.03 8.92
CA ALA A 45 4.04 3.50 8.85
C ALA A 45 3.51 3.44 7.42
N ILE A 46 2.65 2.46 7.15
CA ILE A 46 1.92 2.30 5.90
C ILE A 46 0.45 2.06 6.22
N LYS A 47 -0.44 2.84 5.62
CA LYS A 47 -1.87 2.60 5.63
C LYS A 47 -2.36 2.35 4.22
N ILE A 48 -3.17 1.34 4.00
CA ILE A 48 -3.75 1.03 2.69
C ILE A 48 -5.15 0.47 2.85
N ASN A 49 -6.03 0.71 1.89
CA ASN A 49 -7.30 0.02 1.82
C ASN A 49 -7.32 -0.95 0.63
N ILE A 50 -7.84 -2.14 0.86
CA ILE A 50 -7.87 -3.23 -0.11
C ILE A 50 -9.32 -3.69 -0.25
N TYR A 51 -9.85 -3.57 -1.46
CA TYR A 51 -11.23 -3.94 -1.77
C TYR A 51 -11.34 -5.42 -2.16
N ARG A 52 -10.45 -5.87 -3.06
CA ARG A 52 -10.33 -7.26 -3.50
C ARG A 52 -8.85 -7.61 -3.57
N VAL A 53 -8.49 -8.78 -3.06
CA VAL A 53 -7.11 -9.27 -3.09
C VAL A 53 -6.98 -10.33 -4.17
N ALA A 54 -6.12 -10.13 -5.17
CA ALA A 54 -5.75 -11.19 -6.08
C ALA A 54 -5.11 -12.37 -5.32
N LYS A 55 -5.30 -13.62 -5.80
CA LYS A 55 -4.77 -14.84 -5.13
C LYS A 55 -3.27 -14.79 -4.81
N ASP A 56 -2.49 -14.02 -5.55
CA ASP A 56 -1.05 -13.79 -5.33
C ASP A 56 -0.72 -12.28 -5.29
N SER A 57 -1.33 -11.57 -4.33
CA SER A 57 -1.17 -10.11 -4.24
C SER A 57 0.21 -9.71 -3.68
N ARG A 58 1.08 -9.20 -4.57
CA ARG A 58 2.37 -8.57 -4.23
C ARG A 58 2.24 -7.43 -3.21
N ILE A 59 1.06 -6.83 -3.11
CA ILE A 59 0.75 -5.78 -2.13
C ILE A 59 0.65 -6.36 -0.73
N ILE A 60 -0.06 -7.48 -0.56
CA ILE A 60 -0.18 -8.15 0.74
C ILE A 60 1.19 -8.59 1.23
N ASP A 61 1.99 -9.21 0.37
CA ASP A 61 3.35 -9.63 0.74
C ASP A 61 4.21 -8.44 1.17
N SER A 62 4.09 -7.30 0.48
CA SER A 62 4.76 -6.06 0.87
C SER A 62 4.29 -5.55 2.24
N MET A 63 3.00 -5.67 2.57
CA MET A 63 2.48 -5.27 3.87
C MET A 63 2.95 -6.20 5.00
N ILE A 64 3.01 -7.50 4.74
CA ILE A 64 3.57 -8.50 5.66
C ILE A 64 5.05 -8.20 5.92
N HIS A 65 5.83 -7.99 4.86
CA HIS A 65 7.25 -7.62 4.98
C HIS A 65 7.44 -6.31 5.75
N ALA A 66 6.57 -5.32 5.52
CA ALA A 66 6.61 -4.05 6.25
C ALA A 66 6.40 -4.26 7.75
N ALA A 67 5.42 -5.08 8.14
CA ALA A 67 5.16 -5.40 9.54
C ALA A 67 6.33 -6.15 10.18
N HIS A 68 6.90 -7.14 9.48
CA HIS A 68 8.10 -7.85 9.95
C HIS A 68 9.32 -6.93 10.11
N ASN A 69 9.43 -5.89 9.27
CA ASN A 69 10.45 -4.84 9.38
C ASN A 69 10.11 -3.76 10.42
N GLY A 70 9.15 -4.01 11.32
CA GLY A 70 8.81 -3.16 12.46
C GLY A 70 8.01 -1.91 12.10
N LYS A 71 7.46 -1.82 10.88
CA LYS A 71 6.65 -0.67 10.46
C LYS A 71 5.23 -0.80 11.01
N LYS A 72 4.61 0.32 11.37
CA LYS A 72 3.19 0.31 11.74
C LYS A 72 2.34 0.18 10.48
N VAL A 73 1.82 -1.01 10.22
CA VAL A 73 0.99 -1.29 9.05
C VAL A 73 -0.48 -1.32 9.45
N THR A 74 -1.33 -0.62 8.70
CA THR A 74 -2.79 -0.68 8.83
C THR A 74 -3.40 -1.01 7.48
N VAL A 75 -4.19 -2.07 7.42
CA VAL A 75 -4.89 -2.48 6.21
C VAL A 75 -6.39 -2.43 6.47
N VAL A 76 -7.11 -1.67 5.67
CA VAL A 76 -8.57 -1.67 5.69
C VAL A 76 -9.06 -2.68 4.64
N VAL A 77 -9.83 -3.69 5.04
CA VAL A 77 -10.34 -4.75 4.17
C VAL A 77 -11.86 -4.62 4.03
N GLU A 78 -12.34 -4.60 2.80
CA GLU A 78 -13.77 -4.65 2.50
C GLU A 78 -14.25 -6.12 2.50
N LEU A 79 -15.03 -6.53 3.50
CA LEU A 79 -15.57 -7.91 3.53
C LEU A 79 -16.76 -8.09 2.58
N GLN A 80 -17.55 -7.04 2.32
CA GLN A 80 -18.81 -7.14 1.59
C GLN A 80 -18.66 -7.12 0.06
N ALA A 81 -17.46 -7.42 -0.45
CA ALA A 81 -17.26 -7.66 -1.87
C ALA A 81 -17.98 -8.98 -2.24
N ARG A 82 -19.11 -8.87 -2.97
CA ARG A 82 -19.88 -10.04 -3.41
C ARG A 82 -18.93 -11.03 -4.12
N PHE A 83 -18.97 -12.29 -3.68
CA PHE A 83 -18.21 -13.44 -4.21
C PHE A 83 -16.75 -13.64 -3.72
N ASP A 84 -16.21 -12.82 -2.81
CA ASP A 84 -14.80 -12.95 -2.33
C ASP A 84 -14.63 -13.01 -0.80
N GLU A 85 -15.71 -13.24 -0.05
CA GLU A 85 -15.69 -13.22 1.43
C GLU A 85 -14.64 -14.19 2.02
N GLU A 86 -14.60 -15.44 1.55
CA GLU A 86 -13.64 -16.44 2.05
C GLU A 86 -12.18 -16.02 1.81
N ALA A 87 -11.89 -15.44 0.64
CA ALA A 87 -10.56 -14.97 0.30
C ALA A 87 -10.15 -13.78 1.19
N ASN A 88 -11.04 -12.82 1.39
CA ASN A 88 -10.77 -11.65 2.22
C ASN A 88 -10.59 -12.04 3.71
N ILE A 89 -11.34 -13.02 4.21
CA ILE A 89 -11.15 -13.58 5.56
C ILE A 89 -9.78 -14.26 5.68
N HIS A 90 -9.38 -15.07 4.69
CA HIS A 90 -8.08 -15.72 4.67
C HIS A 90 -6.93 -14.70 4.72
N TRP A 91 -6.99 -13.66 3.91
CA TRP A 91 -5.98 -12.61 3.87
C TRP A 91 -5.95 -11.78 5.16
N ALA A 92 -7.10 -11.44 5.72
CA ALA A 92 -7.17 -10.75 7.01
C ALA A 92 -6.48 -11.55 8.12
N LYS A 93 -6.66 -12.88 8.13
CA LYS A 93 -5.97 -13.77 9.08
C LYS A 93 -4.46 -13.71 8.89
N ARG A 94 -3.96 -13.90 7.66
CA ARG A 94 -2.53 -13.84 7.34
C ARG A 94 -1.88 -12.50 7.71
N LEU A 95 -2.56 -11.39 7.40
CA LEU A 95 -2.10 -10.04 7.75
C LEU A 95 -2.02 -9.86 9.27
N THR A 96 -3.07 -10.27 10.00
CA THR A 96 -3.12 -10.16 11.46
C THR A 96 -2.01 -10.98 12.12
N GLU A 97 -1.78 -12.21 11.65
CA GLU A 97 -0.69 -13.08 12.14
C GLU A 97 0.70 -12.46 11.92
N ALA A 98 0.88 -11.68 10.85
CA ALA A 98 2.12 -10.96 10.56
C ALA A 98 2.30 -9.66 11.38
N GLY A 99 1.34 -9.29 12.25
CA GLY A 99 1.37 -8.07 13.05
C GLY A 99 0.78 -6.83 12.37
N VAL A 100 0.08 -7.00 11.25
CA VAL A 100 -0.65 -5.90 10.59
C VAL A 100 -1.94 -5.59 11.35
N HIS A 101 -2.23 -4.31 11.57
CA HIS A 101 -3.51 -3.89 12.11
C HIS A 101 -4.60 -3.90 11.02
N VAL A 102 -5.44 -4.95 11.02
CA VAL A 102 -6.53 -5.10 10.06
C VAL A 102 -7.80 -4.43 10.59
N ILE A 103 -8.43 -3.62 9.74
CA ILE A 103 -9.71 -2.96 10.00
C ILE A 103 -10.70 -3.43 8.95
N PHE A 104 -11.89 -3.85 9.37
CA PHE A 104 -12.96 -4.22 8.45
C PHE A 104 -13.91 -3.04 8.21
N SER A 105 -14.49 -2.98 7.00
CA SER A 105 -15.58 -2.05 6.70
C SER A 105 -16.80 -2.32 7.59
N ALA A 106 -17.52 -1.26 7.95
CA ALA A 106 -18.76 -1.39 8.71
C ALA A 106 -19.86 -2.02 7.82
N PRO A 107 -20.78 -2.81 8.41
CA PRO A 107 -21.88 -3.39 7.65
C PRO A 107 -22.68 -2.34 6.87
N GLY A 108 -22.84 -2.54 5.56
CA GLY A 108 -23.58 -1.61 4.69
C GLY A 108 -22.79 -0.38 4.24
N LEU A 109 -21.55 -0.19 4.70
CA LEU A 109 -20.68 0.90 4.27
C LEU A 109 -19.54 0.37 3.41
N LYS A 110 -19.61 0.65 2.12
CA LYS A 110 -18.55 0.26 1.17
C LYS A 110 -17.44 1.30 1.09
N ILE A 111 -16.19 0.84 1.11
CA ILE A 111 -15.01 1.67 0.91
C ILE A 111 -14.58 1.55 -0.56
N HIS A 112 -15.02 2.53 -1.36
CA HIS A 112 -14.71 2.57 -2.80
C HIS A 112 -13.47 3.39 -3.14
N ALA A 113 -12.92 4.16 -2.20
CA ALA A 113 -11.66 4.88 -2.41
C ALA A 113 -10.52 3.87 -2.66
N LYS A 114 -9.44 4.28 -3.33
CA LYS A 114 -8.23 3.45 -3.48
C LYS A 114 -7.02 4.28 -3.08
N LEU A 115 -6.63 4.12 -1.83
CA LEU A 115 -5.71 4.98 -1.14
C LEU A 115 -4.63 4.12 -0.49
N PHE A 116 -3.41 4.64 -0.53
CA PHE A 116 -2.44 4.32 0.49
C PHE A 116 -1.72 5.58 0.96
N LEU A 117 -1.20 5.51 2.18
CA LEU A 117 -0.47 6.58 2.84
C LEU A 117 0.79 5.98 3.48
N ILE A 118 1.94 6.48 3.08
CA ILE A 118 3.25 6.10 3.63
C ILE A 118 3.77 7.27 4.45
N SER A 119 4.11 7.01 5.71
CA SER A 119 4.74 7.99 6.61
C SER A 119 6.22 7.66 6.74
N ARG A 120 7.09 8.59 6.34
CA ARG A 120 8.55 8.42 6.29
C ARG A 120 9.25 9.56 7.04
N LYS A 121 10.28 9.22 7.82
CA LYS A 121 11.13 10.19 8.52
C LYS A 121 12.23 10.68 7.59
N GLU A 122 12.24 11.98 7.31
CA GLU A 122 13.20 12.61 6.41
C GLU A 122 13.79 13.84 7.09
N ASN A 123 15.12 13.88 7.27
CA ASN A 123 15.82 14.99 7.92
C ASN A 123 15.24 15.41 9.29
N GLY A 124 14.69 14.46 10.04
CA GLY A 124 14.05 14.70 11.34
C GLY A 124 12.54 14.93 11.28
N GLU A 125 12.01 15.27 10.11
CA GLU A 125 10.60 15.59 9.89
C GLU A 125 9.79 14.38 9.43
N LEU A 126 8.48 14.41 9.71
CA LEU A 126 7.54 13.39 9.26
C LEU A 126 6.91 13.80 7.92
N VAL A 127 7.36 13.17 6.83
CA VAL A 127 6.83 13.39 5.47
C VAL A 127 5.84 12.29 5.12
N ARG A 128 4.77 12.65 4.41
CA ARG A 128 3.70 11.73 4.00
C ARG A 128 3.57 11.68 2.50
N TYR A 129 3.57 10.47 1.96
CA TYR A 129 3.35 10.18 0.55
C TYR A 129 2.01 9.48 0.41
N ALA A 130 1.10 10.08 -0.35
CA ALA A 130 -0.23 9.55 -0.58
C ALA A 130 -0.37 9.09 -2.02
N HIS A 131 -1.13 8.03 -2.23
CA HIS A 131 -1.65 7.67 -3.53
C HIS A 131 -3.17 7.72 -3.51
N ILE A 132 -3.73 8.22 -4.60
CA ILE A 132 -5.16 8.30 -4.85
C ILE A 132 -5.41 7.68 -6.22
N GLY A 133 -6.05 6.51 -6.23
CA GLY A 133 -6.39 5.76 -7.43
C GLY A 133 -7.87 5.86 -7.78
N THR A 134 -8.17 5.79 -9.08
CA THR A 134 -9.53 5.66 -9.60
C THR A 134 -9.97 4.20 -9.77
N GLY A 135 -9.00 3.28 -9.97
CA GLY A 135 -9.20 1.84 -10.11
C GLY A 135 -8.69 1.05 -8.91
N GLU A 136 -9.04 -0.24 -8.85
CA GLU A 136 -8.55 -1.17 -7.83
C GLU A 136 -7.05 -1.45 -7.96
N PHE A 137 -6.48 -1.89 -6.83
CA PHE A 137 -5.08 -2.28 -6.70
C PHE A 137 -4.83 -3.71 -7.15
#